data_AF-A0A955FEQ4-F1
#
_entry.id   AF-A0A955FEQ4-F1
#
_cell.length_a   1.000
_cell.length_b   1.000
_cell.length_c   1.000
_cell.angle_alpha   90.00
_cell.angle_beta   90.00
_cell.angle_gamma   90.00
#
_symmetry.space_group_name_H-M   'P 1'
#
loop_
_entity.id
_entity.type
_entity.pdbx_description
1 polymer ?
#
loop_
_entity_poly.entity_id
_entity_poly.type
_entity_poly.pdbx_seq_one_letter_code
_entity_poly.pdbx_strand_id
1 'polypeptide(L)'
;MKKIALASLLILPVISLSAVTVSAHENETESGRRFQYSRWSKARSLWRQKGGVLGIKDWKITDKNCVAVQNRIAKKAESLAKAQTEKQEKYERIVARLESVIAKANDQGLDTTKLQEDVEILNEKVQLYAVQAALLNSKLAEATDVDCDSDEGPDQLQVILQEARTQLKAVREASKDVHRFIRETVISDLRELKSQIVDTSNEEESTESE
;
A
#
# COMPACT_ATOMS: atom_id res chain seq x y z
N MET A 1 41.22 32.68 7.55
CA MET A 1 41.96 31.84 8.53
C MET A 1 40.96 30.82 9.07
N LYS A 2 41.08 29.50 9.08
CA LYS A 2 42.16 28.52 8.83
C LYS A 2 41.53 27.33 8.09
N LYS A 3 42.27 26.75 7.15
CA LYS A 3 42.02 25.40 6.61
C LYS A 3 42.58 24.38 7.62
N ILE A 4 41.85 23.31 7.92
CA ILE A 4 42.43 22.08 8.47
C ILE A 4 41.76 20.90 7.77
N ALA A 5 42.52 20.27 6.88
CA ALA A 5 42.31 18.92 6.42
C ALA A 5 42.88 17.95 7.47
N LEU A 6 42.24 16.81 7.72
CA LEU A 6 42.93 15.63 8.21
C LEU A 6 42.22 14.37 7.71
N ALA A 7 43.00 13.60 6.96
CA ALA A 7 42.72 12.28 6.45
C ALA A 7 42.59 11.26 7.60
N SER A 8 41.71 10.28 7.46
CA SER A 8 41.78 9.06 8.27
C SER A 8 41.58 7.83 7.41
N LEU A 9 42.48 6.88 7.65
CA LEU A 9 42.84 5.71 6.89
C LEU A 9 41.72 4.67 6.76
N LEU A 10 41.63 4.10 5.57
CA LEU A 10 40.95 2.86 5.23
C LEU A 10 41.63 1.66 5.91
N ILE A 11 40.89 0.88 6.68
CA ILE A 11 41.21 -0.50 7.04
C ILE A 11 40.02 -1.36 6.60
N LEU A 12 40.19 -2.10 5.49
CA LEU A 12 39.21 -3.08 5.01
C LEU A 12 39.56 -4.46 5.58
N PRO A 13 38.65 -5.13 6.31
CA PRO A 13 38.82 -6.53 6.66
C PRO A 13 38.51 -7.43 5.45
N VAL A 14 39.46 -8.31 5.15
CA VAL A 14 39.33 -9.44 4.21
C VAL A 14 38.36 -10.45 4.83
N ILE A 15 37.12 -10.49 4.33
CA ILE A 15 36.13 -11.50 4.73
C ILE A 15 36.24 -12.69 3.79
N SER A 16 36.63 -13.82 4.38
CA SER A 16 36.73 -15.14 3.78
C SER A 16 35.38 -15.64 3.24
N LEU A 17 35.34 -15.98 1.96
CA LEU A 17 34.21 -16.63 1.29
C LEU A 17 34.14 -18.10 1.74
N SER A 18 33.18 -18.42 2.60
CA SER A 18 32.76 -19.80 2.86
C SER A 18 31.60 -20.14 1.93
N ALA A 19 31.81 -21.11 1.05
CA ALA A 19 30.80 -21.63 0.15
C ALA A 19 29.68 -22.32 0.94
N VAL A 20 28.48 -21.73 0.94
CA VAL A 20 27.25 -22.37 1.43
C VAL A 20 26.61 -23.12 0.29
N THR A 21 26.55 -24.44 0.41
CA THR A 21 25.79 -25.32 -0.47
C THR A 21 24.30 -25.22 -0.14
N VAL A 22 23.52 -24.63 -1.04
CA VAL A 22 22.05 -24.61 -0.97
C VAL A 22 21.52 -25.98 -1.37
N SER A 23 21.01 -26.73 -0.38
CA SER A 23 20.24 -27.95 -0.60
C SER A 23 18.81 -27.60 -1.04
N ALA A 24 18.33 -28.39 -2.00
CA ALA A 24 17.01 -28.33 -2.61
C ALA A 24 15.88 -28.28 -1.58
N HIS A 25 14.99 -27.30 -1.71
CA HIS A 25 13.75 -27.24 -0.93
C HIS A 25 12.60 -27.85 -1.74
N GLU A 26 11.88 -28.72 -1.06
CA GLU A 26 10.89 -29.66 -1.56
C GLU A 26 9.61 -29.01 -2.10
N ASN A 27 9.01 -29.73 -3.04
CA ASN A 27 7.68 -29.50 -3.62
C ASN A 27 6.58 -29.45 -2.53
N GLU A 28 6.17 -28.26 -2.12
CA GLU A 28 4.93 -28.08 -1.36
C GLU A 28 3.69 -28.31 -2.24
N THR A 29 3.07 -29.46 -2.00
CA THR A 29 1.83 -29.94 -2.62
C THR A 29 0.69 -28.90 -2.60
N GLU A 30 0.07 -28.66 -3.75
CA GLU A 30 -1.05 -27.71 -3.95
C GLU A 30 -2.26 -27.97 -3.04
N SER A 31 -2.41 -29.18 -2.50
CA SER A 31 -3.46 -29.60 -1.57
C SER A 31 -3.44 -28.81 -0.26
N GLY A 32 -2.25 -28.55 0.31
CA GLY A 32 -2.10 -27.79 1.56
C GLY A 32 -2.50 -26.32 1.43
N ARG A 33 -2.23 -25.70 0.27
CA ARG A 33 -2.59 -24.30 -0.02
C ARG A 33 -4.10 -24.09 -0.11
N ARG A 34 -4.85 -25.06 -0.64
CA ARG A 34 -6.32 -24.98 -0.79
C ARG A 34 -7.04 -25.03 0.57
N PHE A 35 -6.50 -25.79 1.55
CA PHE A 35 -7.11 -25.91 2.88
C PHE A 35 -6.94 -24.64 3.73
N GLN A 36 -5.74 -24.02 3.72
CA GLN A 36 -5.50 -22.76 4.46
C GLN A 36 -6.35 -21.60 3.94
N TYR A 37 -6.56 -21.52 2.62
CA TYR A 37 -7.37 -20.46 1.99
C TYR A 37 -8.84 -20.50 2.44
N SER A 38 -9.42 -21.69 2.63
CA SER A 38 -10.81 -21.88 3.05
C SER A 38 -11.08 -21.44 4.50
N ARG A 39 -10.10 -21.62 5.39
CA ARG A 39 -10.21 -21.25 6.81
C ARG A 39 -10.07 -19.73 6.99
N TRP A 40 -9.18 -19.09 6.22
CA TRP A 40 -9.03 -17.63 6.21
C TRP A 40 -10.20 -16.90 5.55
N SER A 41 -10.80 -17.47 4.50
CA SER A 41 -11.96 -16.86 3.83
C SER A 41 -13.20 -16.85 4.73
N LYS A 42 -13.46 -17.94 5.47
CA LYS A 42 -14.54 -18.00 6.46
C LYS A 42 -14.33 -17.02 7.60
N ALA A 43 -13.14 -16.95 8.19
CA ALA A 43 -12.83 -15.98 9.25
C ALA A 43 -12.99 -14.52 8.79
N ARG A 44 -12.53 -14.19 7.57
CA ARG A 44 -12.67 -12.86 6.96
C ARG A 44 -14.13 -12.52 6.64
N SER A 45 -14.91 -13.51 6.20
CA SER A 45 -16.36 -13.34 5.96
C SER A 45 -17.12 -13.08 7.25
N LEU A 46 -16.83 -13.81 8.34
CA LEU A 46 -17.44 -13.60 9.66
C LEU A 46 -17.06 -12.24 10.26
N TRP A 47 -15.83 -11.78 10.05
CA TRP A 47 -15.39 -10.42 10.44
C TRP A 47 -16.15 -9.32 9.68
N ARG A 48 -16.42 -9.52 8.39
CA ARG A 48 -17.25 -8.61 7.57
C ARG A 48 -18.73 -8.67 7.96
N GLN A 49 -19.25 -9.85 8.26
CA GLN A 49 -20.66 -10.07 8.61
C GLN A 49 -21.01 -9.49 9.99
N LYS A 50 -20.06 -9.49 10.94
CA LYS A 50 -20.19 -8.82 12.25
C LYS A 50 -19.97 -7.29 12.22
N GLY A 51 -20.07 -6.65 11.05
CA GLY A 51 -20.03 -5.18 10.93
C GLY A 51 -18.65 -4.53 11.15
N GLY A 52 -17.57 -5.30 11.18
CA GLY A 52 -16.29 -4.88 11.72
C GLY A 52 -15.33 -4.30 10.69
N VAL A 53 -15.50 -3.03 10.33
CA VAL A 53 -14.40 -2.28 9.71
C VAL A 53 -13.70 -1.44 10.77
N LEU A 54 -14.50 -0.76 11.58
CA LEU A 54 -14.09 -0.24 12.88
C LEU A 54 -14.57 -1.13 14.03
N GLY A 55 -15.48 -2.10 13.79
CA GLY A 55 -16.16 -2.82 14.88
C GLY A 55 -17.25 -1.98 15.57
N ILE A 56 -17.56 -0.82 15.00
CA ILE A 56 -18.45 0.21 15.54
C ILE A 56 -19.74 0.24 14.72
N LYS A 57 -20.47 -0.87 14.64
CA LYS A 57 -21.86 -0.79 14.18
C LYS A 57 -22.72 -0.72 15.43
N ASP A 58 -23.55 0.32 15.50
CA ASP A 58 -24.58 0.46 16.53
C ASP A 58 -24.06 0.54 17.97
N TRP A 59 -22.89 1.18 18.17
CA TRP A 59 -22.48 1.56 19.53
C TRP A 59 -23.46 2.60 20.04
N LYS A 60 -24.37 2.19 20.93
CA LYS A 60 -25.09 3.12 21.77
C LYS A 60 -24.07 3.70 22.75
N ILE A 61 -23.57 4.89 22.41
CA ILE A 61 -22.66 5.63 23.27
C ILE A 61 -23.52 6.23 24.38
N THR A 62 -23.07 6.05 25.60
CA THR A 62 -23.69 6.50 26.84
C THR A 62 -22.55 6.97 27.73
N ASP A 63 -22.84 7.78 28.74
CA ASP A 63 -21.83 8.30 29.67
C ASP A 63 -20.99 7.17 30.26
N LYS A 64 -21.64 6.04 30.60
CA LYS A 64 -21.01 4.85 31.19
C LYS A 64 -19.97 4.16 30.32
N ASN A 65 -20.03 4.33 28.99
CA ASN A 65 -19.15 3.62 28.05
C ASN A 65 -18.38 4.55 27.11
N CYS A 66 -18.55 5.87 27.20
CA CYS A 66 -17.89 6.86 26.35
C CYS A 66 -16.36 6.72 26.38
N VAL A 67 -15.76 6.70 27.58
CA VAL A 67 -14.30 6.50 27.76
C VAL A 67 -13.82 5.15 27.21
N ALA A 68 -14.60 4.09 27.40
CA ALA A 68 -14.25 2.77 26.88
C ALA A 68 -14.29 2.73 25.34
N VAL A 69 -15.23 3.47 24.73
CA VAL A 69 -15.35 3.67 23.29
C VAL A 69 -14.15 4.47 22.75
N GLN A 70 -13.79 5.59 23.38
CA GLN A 70 -12.60 6.38 23.01
C GLN A 70 -11.31 5.56 23.05
N ASN A 71 -11.09 4.79 24.10
CA ASN A 71 -9.91 3.92 24.20
C ASN A 71 -9.84 2.89 23.07
N ARG A 72 -10.99 2.37 22.61
CA ARG A 72 -11.04 1.47 21.45
C ARG A 72 -10.74 2.21 20.15
N ILE A 73 -11.23 3.45 20.02
CA ILE A 73 -10.96 4.31 18.87
C ILE A 73 -9.47 4.61 18.78
N ALA A 74 -8.83 5.02 19.88
CA ALA A 74 -7.39 5.30 19.92
C ALA A 74 -6.55 4.10 19.43
N LYS A 75 -6.80 2.91 19.97
CA LYS A 75 -6.12 1.67 19.53
C LYS A 75 -6.38 1.36 18.06
N LYS A 76 -7.60 1.62 17.58
CA LYS A 76 -7.96 1.39 16.19
C LYS A 76 -7.33 2.41 15.25
N ALA A 77 -7.22 3.68 15.68
CA ALA A 77 -6.58 4.76 14.96
C ALA A 77 -5.10 4.46 14.73
N GLU A 78 -4.38 4.01 15.76
CA GLU A 78 -2.97 3.59 15.64
C GLU A 78 -2.81 2.45 14.60
N SER A 79 -3.64 1.40 14.72
CA SER A 79 -3.61 0.28 13.78
C SER A 79 -3.94 0.69 12.34
N LEU A 80 -4.88 1.63 12.16
CA LEU A 80 -5.25 2.12 10.83
C LEU A 80 -4.17 3.02 10.25
N ALA A 81 -3.59 3.91 11.04
CA ALA A 81 -2.49 4.78 10.62
C ALA A 81 -1.30 3.94 10.12
N LYS A 82 -0.89 2.91 10.89
CA LYS A 82 0.16 1.98 10.46
C LYS A 82 -0.18 1.29 9.13
N ALA A 83 -1.39 0.74 9.01
CA ALA A 83 -1.82 0.06 7.80
C ALA A 83 -1.91 1.00 6.59
N GLN A 84 -2.24 2.28 6.81
CA GLN A 84 -2.26 3.29 5.77
C GLN A 84 -0.86 3.63 5.30
N THR A 85 0.09 3.84 6.23
CA THR A 85 1.51 4.08 5.91
C THR A 85 2.10 2.93 5.11
N GLU A 86 1.96 1.69 5.58
CA GLU A 86 2.46 0.50 4.86
C GLU A 86 1.90 0.40 3.43
N LYS A 87 0.63 0.80 3.26
CA LYS A 87 -0.04 0.79 1.96
C LYS A 87 0.41 1.94 1.07
N GLN A 88 0.61 3.13 1.62
CA GLN A 88 1.12 4.30 0.92
C GLN A 88 2.53 4.02 0.38
N GLU A 89 3.43 3.53 1.23
CA GLU A 89 4.79 3.14 0.81
C GLU A 89 4.76 2.05 -0.28
N LYS A 90 3.79 1.13 -0.21
CA LYS A 90 3.62 0.12 -1.26
C LYS A 90 3.28 0.76 -2.60
N TYR A 91 2.40 1.77 -2.62
CA TYR A 91 2.05 2.47 -3.84
C TYR A 91 3.23 3.27 -4.39
N GLU A 92 3.97 3.97 -3.53
CA GLU A 92 5.19 4.69 -3.91
C GLU A 92 6.25 3.77 -4.53
N ARG A 93 6.45 2.58 -3.94
CA ARG A 93 7.34 1.56 -4.52
C ARG A 93 6.87 1.04 -5.88
N ILE A 94 5.56 1.02 -6.14
CA ILE A 94 5.03 0.62 -7.45
C ILE A 94 5.33 1.71 -8.47
N VAL A 95 5.04 2.97 -8.15
CA VAL A 95 5.34 4.12 -9.01
C VAL A 95 6.83 4.17 -9.36
N ALA A 96 7.72 4.13 -8.35
CA ALA A 96 9.17 4.19 -8.59
C ALA A 96 9.69 3.04 -9.46
N ARG A 97 9.05 1.86 -9.37
CA ARG A 97 9.38 0.73 -10.25
C ARG A 97 8.93 0.97 -11.69
N LEU A 98 7.75 1.55 -11.90
CA LEU A 98 7.26 1.89 -13.23
C LEU A 98 8.15 2.95 -13.89
N GLU A 99 8.53 3.98 -13.15
CA GLU A 99 9.49 5.00 -13.61
C GLU A 99 10.84 4.38 -14.01
N SER A 100 11.34 3.42 -13.22
CA SER A 100 12.56 2.69 -13.57
C SER A 100 12.41 1.82 -14.84
N VAL A 101 11.23 1.25 -15.07
CA VAL A 101 10.94 0.49 -16.30
C VAL A 101 10.89 1.42 -17.51
N ILE A 102 10.20 2.55 -17.38
CA ILE A 102 10.12 3.59 -18.42
C ILE A 102 11.53 4.07 -18.81
N ALA A 103 12.38 4.39 -17.83
CA ALA A 103 13.74 4.85 -18.10
C ALA A 103 14.55 3.82 -18.92
N LYS A 104 14.52 2.55 -18.51
CA LYS A 104 15.23 1.48 -19.22
C LYS A 104 14.67 1.22 -20.63
N ALA A 105 13.36 1.31 -20.80
CA ALA A 105 12.73 1.13 -22.10
C ALA A 105 13.05 2.29 -23.05
N ASN A 106 13.10 3.52 -22.54
CA ASN A 106 13.56 4.69 -23.32
C ASN A 106 15.03 4.56 -23.73
N ASP A 107 15.90 4.06 -22.85
CA ASP A 107 17.30 3.78 -23.18
C ASP A 107 17.44 2.72 -24.31
N GLN A 108 16.42 1.88 -24.50
CA GLN A 108 16.33 0.88 -25.56
C GLN A 108 15.59 1.40 -26.82
N GLY A 109 15.17 2.66 -26.83
CA GLY A 109 14.42 3.24 -27.97
C GLY A 109 12.98 2.75 -28.09
N LEU A 110 12.42 2.13 -27.06
CA LEU A 110 11.02 1.69 -27.05
C LEU A 110 10.07 2.87 -26.79
N ASP A 111 8.84 2.79 -27.32
CA ASP A 111 7.82 3.81 -27.07
C ASP A 111 7.17 3.59 -25.69
N THR A 112 7.40 4.53 -24.77
CA THR A 112 6.85 4.50 -23.40
C THR A 112 5.76 5.55 -23.16
N THR A 113 5.30 6.26 -24.20
CA THR A 113 4.42 7.44 -24.06
C THR A 113 3.17 7.15 -23.23
N LYS A 114 2.44 6.07 -23.56
CA LYS A 114 1.23 5.67 -22.81
C LYS A 114 1.53 5.35 -21.34
N LEU A 115 2.60 4.59 -21.08
CA LEU A 115 2.95 4.17 -19.72
C LEU A 115 3.35 5.37 -18.86
N GLN A 116 3.94 6.41 -19.45
CA GLN A 116 4.23 7.68 -18.76
C GLN A 116 2.95 8.40 -18.34
N GLU A 117 2.01 8.57 -19.27
CA GLU A 117 0.69 9.17 -18.98
C GLU A 117 -0.05 8.40 -17.87
N ASP A 118 -0.02 7.07 -17.95
CA ASP A 118 -0.61 6.18 -16.95
C ASP A 118 0.04 6.31 -15.56
N VAL A 119 1.36 6.51 -15.49
CA VAL A 119 2.06 6.74 -14.22
C VAL A 119 1.65 8.06 -13.58
N GLU A 120 1.42 9.11 -14.36
CA GLU A 120 0.89 10.39 -13.85
C GLU A 120 -0.51 10.20 -13.25
N ILE A 121 -1.41 9.55 -13.98
CA ILE A 121 -2.76 9.24 -13.49
C ILE A 121 -2.72 8.35 -12.24
N LEU A 122 -1.82 7.37 -12.19
CA LEU A 122 -1.63 6.53 -11.01
C LEU A 122 -1.18 7.36 -9.81
N ASN A 123 -0.24 8.28 -10.00
CA ASN A 123 0.22 9.19 -8.96
C ASN A 123 -0.91 10.04 -8.39
N GLU A 124 -1.78 10.60 -9.23
CA GLU A 124 -2.96 11.34 -8.78
C GLU A 124 -3.88 10.48 -7.91
N LYS A 125 -4.14 9.23 -8.31
CA LYS A 125 -4.97 8.30 -7.52
C LYS A 125 -4.33 7.94 -6.18
N VAL A 126 -3.01 7.78 -6.15
CA VAL A 126 -2.25 7.53 -4.91
C VAL A 126 -2.29 8.75 -3.99
N GLN A 127 -2.15 9.96 -4.52
CA GLN A 127 -2.31 11.20 -3.75
C GLN A 127 -3.73 11.34 -3.20
N LEU A 128 -4.76 11.04 -4.00
CA LEU A 128 -6.15 11.03 -3.51
C LEU A 128 -6.31 10.04 -2.35
N TYR A 129 -5.77 8.82 -2.45
CA TYR A 129 -5.78 7.88 -1.35
C TYR A 129 -5.11 8.44 -0.08
N ALA A 130 -3.95 9.08 -0.21
CA ALA A 130 -3.22 9.70 0.91
C ALA A 130 -4.03 10.82 1.57
N VAL A 131 -4.65 11.70 0.78
CA VAL A 131 -5.54 12.77 1.27
C VAL A 131 -6.72 12.18 2.05
N GLN A 132 -7.41 11.18 1.49
CA GLN A 132 -8.53 10.55 2.17
C GLN A 132 -8.10 9.85 3.46
N ALA A 133 -6.90 9.26 3.49
CA ALA A 133 -6.35 8.60 4.67
C ALA A 133 -6.03 9.61 5.79
N ALA A 134 -5.44 10.76 5.45
CA ALA A 134 -5.17 11.85 6.38
C ALA A 134 -6.45 12.41 7.00
N LEU A 135 -7.49 12.64 6.18
CA LEU A 135 -8.80 13.08 6.66
C LEU A 135 -9.42 12.07 7.65
N LEU A 136 -9.27 10.76 7.39
CA LEU A 136 -9.74 9.75 8.35
C LEU A 136 -9.00 9.85 9.68
N ASN A 137 -7.67 10.00 9.65
CA ASN A 137 -6.87 10.09 10.86
C ASN A 137 -7.21 11.35 11.67
N SER A 138 -7.45 12.48 11.02
CA SER A 138 -7.96 13.70 11.68
C SER A 138 -9.26 13.40 12.43
N LYS A 139 -10.24 12.77 11.76
CA LYS A 139 -11.53 12.45 12.39
C LYS A 139 -11.42 11.46 13.55
N LEU A 140 -10.46 10.53 13.48
CA LEU A 140 -10.21 9.60 14.58
C LEU A 140 -9.49 10.27 15.75
N ALA A 141 -8.63 11.27 15.51
CA ALA A 141 -8.01 12.09 16.55
C ALA A 141 -9.03 13.02 17.22
N GLU A 142 -9.88 13.68 16.44
CA GLU A 142 -11.01 14.47 16.97
C GLU A 142 -11.89 13.62 17.91
N ALA A 143 -12.14 12.35 17.55
CA ALA A 143 -12.92 11.44 18.40
C ALA A 143 -12.23 11.05 19.71
N THR A 144 -10.90 11.07 19.77
CA THR A 144 -10.15 10.80 21.03
C THR A 144 -10.11 12.00 21.95
N ASP A 145 -10.35 13.20 21.44
CA ASP A 145 -10.25 14.47 22.18
C ASP A 145 -11.60 14.93 22.76
N VAL A 146 -12.69 14.21 22.50
CA VAL A 146 -14.03 14.53 23.05
C VAL A 146 -14.03 14.41 24.58
N ASP A 147 -14.63 15.37 25.28
CA ASP A 147 -14.80 15.29 26.73
C ASP A 147 -15.99 14.39 27.10
N CYS A 148 -15.69 13.15 27.50
CA CYS A 148 -16.71 12.18 27.93
C CYS A 148 -17.32 12.46 29.32
N ASP A 149 -16.75 13.36 30.11
CA ASP A 149 -17.30 13.76 31.41
C ASP A 149 -18.38 14.84 31.26
N SER A 150 -18.49 15.45 30.07
CA SER A 150 -19.55 16.39 29.72
C SER A 150 -20.84 15.67 29.31
N ASP A 151 -21.99 16.28 29.62
CA ASP A 151 -23.32 15.76 29.23
C ASP A 151 -23.48 15.62 27.70
N GLU A 152 -22.74 16.42 26.91
CA GLU A 152 -22.79 16.42 25.45
C GLU A 152 -21.77 15.46 24.80
N GLY A 153 -20.77 14.99 25.55
CA GLY A 153 -19.66 14.18 25.03
C GLY A 153 -20.09 12.95 24.23
N PRO A 154 -21.00 12.10 24.74
CA PRO A 154 -21.49 10.93 24.02
C PRO A 154 -22.11 11.23 22.66
N ASP A 155 -22.90 12.30 22.57
CA ASP A 155 -23.58 12.71 21.34
C ASP A 155 -22.58 13.29 20.33
N GLN A 156 -21.65 14.14 20.79
CA GLN A 156 -20.56 14.67 19.97
C GLN A 156 -19.69 13.53 19.40
N LEU A 157 -19.30 12.58 20.25
CA LEU A 157 -18.52 11.41 19.85
C LEU A 157 -19.27 10.55 18.82
N GLN A 158 -20.58 10.40 18.97
CA GLN A 158 -21.41 9.67 18.02
C GLN A 158 -21.40 10.32 16.63
N VAL A 159 -21.52 11.64 16.56
CA VAL A 159 -21.48 12.41 15.29
C VAL A 159 -20.13 12.25 14.61
N ILE A 160 -19.01 12.49 15.33
CA ILE A 160 -17.65 12.36 14.76
C ILE A 160 -17.41 10.94 14.24
N LEU A 161 -17.89 9.91 14.94
CA LEU A 161 -17.77 8.53 14.48
C LEU A 161 -18.62 8.22 13.24
N GLN A 162 -19.72 8.93 13.00
CA GLN A 162 -20.46 8.79 11.75
C GLN A 162 -19.66 9.38 10.58
N GLU A 163 -19.06 10.55 10.78
CA GLU A 163 -18.17 11.18 9.79
C GLU A 163 -16.95 10.30 9.49
N ALA A 164 -16.27 9.78 10.52
CA ALA A 164 -15.14 8.87 10.37
C ALA A 164 -15.50 7.60 9.58
N ARG A 165 -16.72 7.08 9.72
CA ARG A 165 -17.19 5.93 8.92
C ARG A 165 -17.34 6.29 7.44
N THR A 166 -17.88 7.47 7.14
CA THR A 166 -17.98 7.97 5.77
C THR A 166 -16.59 8.15 5.16
N GLN A 167 -15.68 8.75 5.92
CA GLN A 167 -14.31 8.96 5.48
C GLN A 167 -13.55 7.65 5.25
N LEU A 168 -13.77 6.64 6.10
CA LEU A 168 -13.21 5.31 5.90
C LEU A 168 -13.73 4.62 4.64
N LYS A 169 -14.99 4.85 4.24
CA LYS A 169 -15.48 4.38 2.93
C LYS A 169 -14.73 5.06 1.80
N ALA A 170 -14.51 6.37 1.87
CA ALA A 170 -13.75 7.12 0.87
C ALA A 170 -12.31 6.58 0.71
N VAL A 171 -11.59 6.34 1.82
CA VAL A 171 -10.25 5.70 1.80
C VAL A 171 -10.26 4.36 1.06
N ARG A 172 -11.31 3.57 1.25
CA ARG A 172 -11.42 2.25 0.64
C ARG A 172 -11.74 2.31 -0.84
N GLU A 173 -12.62 3.21 -1.25
CA GLU A 173 -12.89 3.41 -2.67
C GLU A 173 -11.64 3.94 -3.38
N ALA A 174 -10.98 4.97 -2.85
CA ALA A 174 -9.72 5.46 -3.41
C ALA A 174 -8.66 4.35 -3.54
N SER A 175 -8.54 3.50 -2.51
CA SER A 175 -7.62 2.36 -2.56
C SER A 175 -8.00 1.29 -3.59
N LYS A 176 -9.30 1.03 -3.79
CA LYS A 176 -9.78 0.13 -4.84
C LYS A 176 -9.49 0.71 -6.22
N ASP A 177 -9.64 2.02 -6.38
CA ASP A 177 -9.42 2.70 -7.65
C ASP A 177 -7.95 2.64 -8.05
N VAL A 178 -7.01 2.85 -7.10
CA VAL A 178 -5.58 2.61 -7.32
C VAL A 178 -5.33 1.17 -7.77
N HIS A 179 -5.88 0.18 -7.04
CA HIS A 179 -5.65 -1.23 -7.34
C HIS A 179 -6.26 -1.65 -8.69
N ARG A 180 -7.43 -1.11 -9.02
CA ARG A 180 -8.13 -1.35 -10.27
C ARG A 180 -7.32 -0.79 -11.44
N PHE A 181 -6.91 0.47 -11.35
CA PHE A 181 -6.13 1.15 -12.39
C PHE A 181 -4.82 0.42 -12.67
N ILE A 182 -4.09 0.01 -11.62
CA ILE A 182 -2.88 -0.81 -11.78
C ILE A 182 -3.19 -2.10 -12.55
N ARG A 183 -4.28 -2.79 -12.20
CA ARG A 183 -4.62 -4.09 -12.79
C ARG A 183 -5.08 -3.99 -14.24
N GLU A 184 -5.94 -3.02 -14.51
CA GLU A 184 -6.69 -2.93 -15.77
C GLU A 184 -5.91 -2.14 -16.82
N THR A 185 -5.18 -1.09 -16.42
CA THR A 185 -4.45 -0.21 -17.36
C THR A 185 -2.96 -0.51 -17.32
N VAL A 186 -2.29 -0.23 -16.20
CA VAL A 186 -0.81 -0.32 -16.10
C VAL A 186 -0.26 -1.71 -16.46
N ILE A 187 -0.90 -2.80 -16.01
CA ILE A 187 -0.46 -4.16 -16.37
C ILE A 187 -0.66 -4.45 -17.86
N SER A 188 -1.68 -3.87 -18.50
CA SER A 188 -1.89 -4.01 -19.95
C SER A 188 -0.75 -3.32 -20.70
N ASP A 189 -0.45 -2.08 -20.35
CA ASP A 189 0.60 -1.27 -20.99
C ASP A 189 1.98 -1.88 -20.81
N LEU A 190 2.27 -2.45 -19.63
CA LEU A 190 3.51 -3.21 -19.40
C LEU A 190 3.62 -4.46 -20.30
N ARG A 191 2.50 -5.08 -20.68
CA ARG A 191 2.52 -6.21 -21.63
C ARG A 191 2.74 -5.71 -23.06
N GLU A 192 2.10 -4.60 -23.45
CA GLU A 192 2.32 -3.96 -24.75
C GLU A 192 3.79 -3.54 -24.93
N LEU A 193 4.39 -2.94 -23.89
CA LEU A 193 5.81 -2.59 -23.89
C LEU A 193 6.71 -3.83 -24.00
N LYS A 194 6.34 -4.92 -23.33
CA LYS A 194 7.09 -6.18 -23.42
C LYS A 194 7.03 -6.81 -24.81
N SER A 195 5.91 -6.69 -25.55
CA SER A 195 5.84 -7.21 -26.92
C SER A 195 6.81 -6.51 -27.87
N GLN A 196 7.02 -5.20 -27.71
CA GLN A 196 7.97 -4.45 -28.55
C GLN A 196 9.39 -5.03 -28.48
N ILE A 197 9.83 -5.48 -27.30
CA ILE A 197 11.15 -6.10 -27.11
C ILE A 197 11.31 -7.40 -27.93
N VAL A 198 10.24 -8.20 -28.02
CA VAL A 198 10.29 -9.48 -28.76
C VAL A 198 10.38 -9.22 -30.25
N ASP A 199 9.66 -8.22 -30.75
CA ASP A 199 9.64 -7.90 -32.17
C ASP A 199 11.00 -7.35 -32.66
N THR A 200 11.64 -6.46 -31.88
CA THR A 200 12.98 -5.94 -32.20
C THR A 200 14.04 -7.05 -32.29
N SER A 201 13.97 -8.07 -31.43
CA SER A 201 14.93 -9.19 -31.46
C SER A 201 14.81 -10.10 -32.69
N ASN A 202 13.64 -10.18 -33.31
CA ASN A 202 13.42 -11.03 -34.49
C ASN A 202 13.83 -10.34 -35.80
N GLU A 203 13.83 -9.01 -35.85
CA GLU A 203 14.24 -8.26 -37.05
C GLU A 203 15.76 -8.28 -37.24
N GLU A 204 16.54 -8.18 -36.17
CA GLU A 204 18.01 -8.17 -36.24
C GLU A 204 18.59 -9.51 -36.78
N GLU A 205 18.00 -10.66 -36.43
CA GLU A 205 18.49 -11.98 -36.86
C GLU A 205 18.23 -12.27 -38.35
N SER A 206 17.31 -11.53 -38.99
CA SER A 206 16.98 -11.70 -40.42
C SER A 206 17.95 -10.99 -41.38
N THR A 207 18.83 -10.12 -40.89
CA THR A 207 19.71 -9.28 -41.72
C THR A 207 21.17 -9.74 -41.81
N GLU A 208 21.57 -10.79 -41.06
CA GLU A 208 22.96 -11.30 -41.05
C GLU A 208 23.18 -12.55 -41.93
N SER A 209 22.23 -12.87 -42.83
CA SER A 209 22.28 -14.07 -43.68
C SER A 209 22.38 -13.84 -45.20
N GLU A 210 22.72 -12.61 -45.63
CA GLU A 210 23.10 -12.31 -47.04
C GLU A 210 24.60 -12.12 -47.25
#